data_AF-A0A6N7XUB2-F1
#
_entry.id   AF-A0A6N7XUB2-F1
#
_cell.length_a   1.000
_cell.length_b   1.000
_cell.length_c   1.000
_cell.angle_alpha   90.00
_cell.angle_beta   90.00
_cell.angle_gamma   90.00
#
_symmetry.space_group_name_H-M   'P 1'
#
loop_
_entity.id
_entity.type
_entity.pdbx_description
1 polymer ?
#
loop_
_entity_poly.entity_id
_entity_poly.type
_entity_poly.pdbx_seq_one_letter_code
_entity_poly.pdbx_strand_id
1 'polypeptide(L)' 'MLNLKMFLKYRDNYEVFKEVKESGRVGLPCIVVNNGEEIIFDYNEFKI' A
#
# COMPACT_ATOMS: atom_id res chain seq x y z
N MET A 1 -13.70 9.27 5.22
CA MET A 1 -13.61 8.01 4.42
C MET A 1 -12.66 8.08 3.21
N LEU A 2 -12.13 9.26 2.83
CA LEU A 2 -11.31 9.41 1.62
C LEU A 2 -10.06 8.51 1.63
N ASN A 3 -9.31 8.50 2.72
CA ASN A 3 -8.07 7.73 2.83
C ASN A 3 -8.30 6.22 2.73
N LEU A 4 -9.37 5.71 3.34
CA LEU A 4 -9.74 4.30 3.22
C LEU A 4 -10.11 3.93 1.78
N LYS A 5 -10.90 4.77 1.10
CA LYS A 5 -11.25 4.55 -0.31
C LYS A 5 -10.01 4.56 -1.22
N MET A 6 -9.08 5.47 -0.97
CA MET A 6 -7.80 5.55 -1.69
C MET A 6 -6.94 4.31 -1.45
N PHE A 7 -6.78 3.90 -0.18
CA PHE A 7 -6.07 2.67 0.17
C PHE A 7 -6.66 1.44 -0.54
N LEU A 8 -7.99 1.26 -0.48
CA LEU A 8 -8.67 0.14 -1.16
C LEU A 8 -8.43 0.17 -2.68
N LYS A 9 -8.45 1.36 -3.29
CA LYS A 9 -8.13 1.53 -4.72
C LYS A 9 -6.70 1.07 -5.03
N TYR A 10 -5.70 1.48 -4.24
CA TYR A 10 -4.32 1.04 -4.47
C TYR A 10 -4.14 -0.45 -4.22
N ARG A 11 -4.67 -0.97 -3.10
CA ARG A 11 -4.63 -2.40 -2.74
C ARG A 11 -5.20 -3.30 -3.83
N ASP A 12 -6.29 -2.88 -4.46
CA ASP A 12 -7.00 -3.72 -5.43
C ASP A 12 -6.43 -3.64 -6.85
N ASN A 13 -5.71 -2.56 -7.19
CA ASN A 13 -5.23 -2.32 -8.56
C ASN A 13 -3.70 -2.42 -8.73
N TYR A 14 -2.90 -2.35 -7.67
CA TYR A 14 -1.44 -2.38 -7.78
C TYR A 14 -0.88 -3.77 -7.46
N GLU A 15 -0.03 -4.30 -8.35
CA GLU A 15 0.52 -5.66 -8.25
C GLU A 15 1.37 -5.87 -7.00
N VAL A 16 1.96 -4.81 -6.45
CA VAL A 16 2.77 -4.89 -5.23
C VAL A 16 1.99 -5.39 -4.01
N PHE A 17 0.66 -5.26 -4.01
CA PHE A 17 -0.21 -5.82 -2.98
C PHE A 17 -0.60 -7.28 -3.22
N LYS A 18 -0.24 -7.88 -4.36
CA LYS A 18 -0.62 -9.26 -4.71
C LYS A 18 -0.06 -10.27 -3.71
N GLU A 19 1.24 -10.19 -3.42
CA GLU A 19 1.90 -11.04 -2.43
C GLU A 19 1.28 -10.88 -1.03
N VAL A 20 0.96 -9.64 -0.67
CA VAL A 20 0.33 -9.29 0.61
C VAL A 20 -1.07 -9.91 0.72
N LYS A 21 -1.86 -9.86 -0.36
CA LYS A 21 -3.19 -10.47 -0.45
C LYS A 21 -3.13 -12.00 -0.41
N GLU A 22 -2.20 -12.60 -1.15
CA GLU A 22 -1.99 -14.05 -1.18
C GLU A 22 -1.53 -14.58 0.18
N SER A 23 -0.74 -13.79 0.93
CA SER A 23 -0.33 -14.12 2.30
C SER A 23 -1.44 -13.94 3.37
N GLY A 24 -2.68 -13.58 2.99
CA GLY A 24 -3.81 -13.47 3.91
C GLY A 24 -3.75 -12.29 4.89
N ARG A 25 -2.86 -11.32 4.66
CA ARG A 25 -2.71 -10.13 5.52
C ARG A 25 -3.83 -9.13 5.24
N VAL A 26 -4.68 -8.89 6.24
CA VAL A 26 -5.88 -8.03 6.12
C VAL A 26 -5.55 -6.52 6.20
N GLY A 27 -4.34 -6.18 6.64
CA GLY A 27 -3.85 -4.80 6.68
C GLY A 27 -2.33 -4.76 6.75
N LEU A 28 -1.71 -3.98 5.87
CA LEU A 28 -0.27 -3.74 5.84
C LEU A 28 -0.06 -2.23 5.95
N PRO A 29 0.70 -1.73 6.95
CA PRO A 29 1.10 -0.32 6.96
C PRO A 29 1.88 -0.04 5.67
N CYS A 30 1.39 0.89 4.88
CA CYS A 30 2.06 1.34 3.67
C CYS A 30 1.99 2.86 3.56
N ILE A 31 3.07 3.46 3.08
CA ILE A 31 3.16 4.89 2.78
C ILE A 31 2.95 5.04 1.27
N VAL A 32 1.98 5.87 0.89
CA VAL A 32 1.70 6.18 -0.52
C VAL A 32 2.24 7.56 -0.81
N VAL A 33 3.25 7.65 -1.67
CA VAL A 33 3.88 8.92 -2.08
C VAL A 33 3.22 9.41 -3.38
N ASN A 34 3.02 10.73 -3.48
CA ASN A 34 2.51 11.42 -4.68
C ASN A 34 1.31 10.72 -5.36
N ASN A 35 0.26 10.38 -4.61
CA ASN A 35 -0.94 9.72 -5.14
C ASN A 35 -0.67 8.36 -5.85
N GLY A 36 0.31 7.59 -5.38
CA GLY A 36 0.56 6.23 -5.87
C GLY A 36 1.61 6.16 -6.97
N GLU A 37 2.48 7.16 -7.05
CA GLU A 37 3.75 7.08 -7.77
C GLU A 37 4.66 6.03 -7.12
N GLU A 38 4.67 5.99 -5.78
CA GLU A 38 5.45 5.03 -5.01
C GLU A 38 4.64 4.54 -3.80
N ILE A 39 4.78 3.25 -3.49
CA ILE A 39 4.12 2.61 -2.36
C ILE A 39 5.18 1.84 -1.57
N ILE A 40 5.44 2.30 -0.36
CA ILE A 40 6.50 1.80 0.53
C ILE A 40 5.86 0.99 1.65
N PHE A 41 6.33 -0.23 1.87
CA PHE A 41 5.75 -1.17 2.82
C PHE A 41 6.56 -1.33 4.11
N ASP A 42 7.86 -1.02 4.08
CA ASP A 42 8.71 -1.02 5.25
C ASP A 42 9.11 0.42 5.60
N TYR A 43 8.88 0.82 6.85
CA TYR A 43 9.33 2.11 7.37
C TYR A 43 10.85 2.26 7.32
N ASN A 44 11.61 1.16 7.35
CA ASN A 44 13.07 1.19 7.21
C ASN A 44 13.53 1.49 5.77
N GLU A 45 12.66 1.26 4.78
CA GLU A 45 12.92 1.64 3.39
C GLU A 45 12.59 3.12 3.13
N PHE A 46 11.82 3.75 4.02
CA PHE A 46 11.55 5.17 3.98
C PHE A 46 12.78 5.97 4.44
N LYS A 47 13.70 6.22 3.50
CA LYS A 47 14.87 7.07 3.73
C LYS A 47 14.50 8.53 3.51
N ILE A 48 14.47 9.31 4.60
CA ILE A 48 14.54 10.78 4.58
C ILE A 48 16.01 11.20 4.46
#